data_AF-A0A4Q3YZM9-F1
#
_entry.id   AF-A0A4Q3YZM9-F1
#
_cell.length_a   1.000
_cell.length_b   1.000
_cell.length_c   1.000
_cell.angle_alpha   90.00
_cell.angle_beta   90.00
_cell.angle_gamma   90.00
#
_symmetry.space_group_name_H-M   'P 1'
#
loop_
_entity.id
_entity.type
_entity.pdbx_description
1 polymer ?
#
loop_
_entity_poly.entity_id
_entity_poly.type
_entity_poly.pdbx_seq_one_letter_code
_entity_poly.pdbx_strand_id
1 'polypeptide(L)'
;MDWLTDHKIPVGPWAKTVVDWLTTNLKFFFDFIALVLDSGIKAMLYVMQGPFLKGTGLEDFYPVFMILIFTGFAWLMRRSVGIAAFTFLGLLLILNQGYWKETMETLALVLAAASVSMVIGVPIGIAAARRPWLYAAIRPILDLMQTIPTFVYLIPALILFGLGMV
;
A
#
# COMPACT_ATOMS: atom_id res chain seq x y z
N MET A 1 11.79 -20.18 40.64
CA MET A 1 11.37 -19.23 39.59
C MET A 1 12.59 -18.70 38.83
N ASP A 2 13.73 -18.52 39.50
CA ASP A 2 14.96 -17.96 38.92
C ASP A 2 15.54 -18.76 37.74
N TRP A 3 15.45 -20.10 37.79
CA TRP A 3 15.92 -20.97 36.69
C TRP A 3 15.28 -20.66 35.32
N LEU A 4 14.00 -20.29 35.30
CA LEU A 4 13.27 -19.93 34.07
C LEU A 4 13.66 -18.53 33.57
N THR A 5 13.95 -17.59 34.47
CA THR A 5 14.37 -16.23 34.11
C THR A 5 15.84 -16.15 33.70
N ASP A 6 16.65 -17.10 34.15
CA ASP A 6 18.08 -17.20 33.83
C ASP A 6 18.31 -17.92 32.50
N HIS A 7 17.41 -18.82 32.08
CA HIS A 7 17.49 -19.56 30.82
C HIS A 7 16.42 -19.10 29.82
N LYS A 8 16.47 -17.82 29.45
CA LYS A 8 15.54 -17.25 28.47
C LYS A 8 15.75 -17.90 27.10
N ILE A 9 14.65 -18.27 26.46
CA ILE A 9 14.66 -18.67 25.05
C ILE A 9 15.09 -17.44 24.23
N PRO A 10 16.16 -17.53 23.41
CA PRO A 10 16.72 -16.39 22.70
C PRO A 10 15.94 -16.10 21.41
N VAL A 11 14.65 -15.77 21.54
CA VAL A 11 13.75 -15.49 20.40
C VAL A 11 14.26 -14.32 19.56
N GLY A 12 14.77 -13.26 20.20
CA GLY A 12 15.32 -12.08 19.50
C GLY A 12 16.51 -12.42 18.60
N PRO A 13 17.58 -13.03 19.11
CA PRO A 13 18.70 -13.50 18.30
C PRO A 13 18.28 -14.44 17.17
N TRP A 14 17.37 -15.39 17.43
CA TRP A 14 16.88 -16.30 16.39
C TRP A 14 16.12 -15.56 15.28
N ALA A 15 15.24 -14.63 15.65
CA ALA A 15 14.52 -13.80 14.67
C ALA A 15 15.50 -12.97 13.82
N LYS A 16 16.53 -12.39 14.44
CA LYS A 16 17.57 -11.65 13.72
C LYS A 16 18.30 -12.53 12.72
N THR A 17 18.77 -13.73 13.12
CA THR A 17 19.45 -14.66 12.21
C THR A 17 18.59 -15.02 11.01
N VAL A 18 17.28 -15.20 11.20
CA VAL A 18 16.34 -15.47 10.10
C VAL A 18 16.23 -14.28 9.15
N VAL A 19 16.09 -13.05 9.68
CA VAL A 19 16.04 -11.84 8.85
C VAL A 19 17.35 -11.63 8.10
N ASP A 20 18.49 -11.81 8.76
CA ASP A 20 19.82 -11.69 8.14
C ASP A 20 20.01 -12.72 7.02
N TRP A 21 19.52 -13.95 7.21
CA TRP A 21 19.54 -14.96 6.16
C TRP A 21 18.66 -14.59 4.96
N LEU A 22 17.45 -14.07 5.21
CA LEU A 22 16.52 -13.61 4.16
C LEU A 22 17.13 -12.47 3.35
N THR A 23 17.69 -11.45 4.02
CA THR A 23 18.31 -10.30 3.35
C THR A 23 19.59 -10.65 2.62
N THR A 24 20.32 -11.68 3.07
CA THR A 24 21.55 -12.12 2.39
C THR A 24 21.25 -12.95 1.13
N ASN A 25 20.25 -13.83 1.18
CA ASN A 25 20.01 -14.82 0.12
C ASN A 25 18.88 -14.44 -0.85
N LEU A 26 17.86 -13.74 -0.36
CA LEU A 26 16.65 -13.41 -1.13
C LEU A 26 16.54 -11.92 -1.48
N LYS A 27 17.61 -11.14 -1.30
CA LYS A 27 17.58 -9.69 -1.60
C LYS A 27 17.05 -9.38 -2.99
N PHE A 28 17.51 -10.12 -4.00
CA PHE A 28 17.10 -9.90 -5.39
C PHE A 28 15.58 -10.05 -5.57
N PHE A 29 14.94 -10.96 -4.84
CA PHE A 29 13.50 -11.20 -4.89
C PHE A 29 12.73 -10.05 -4.23
N PHE A 30 13.19 -9.59 -3.06
CA PHE A 30 12.58 -8.44 -2.38
C PHE A 30 12.77 -7.14 -3.17
N ASP A 31 13.96 -6.91 -3.74
CA ASP A 31 14.24 -5.77 -4.62
C ASP A 31 13.35 -5.79 -5.86
N PHE A 32 13.12 -6.96 -6.46
CA PHE A 32 12.22 -7.10 -7.59
C PHE A 32 10.77 -6.72 -7.23
N ILE A 33 10.26 -7.21 -6.10
CA ILE A 33 8.92 -6.83 -5.61
C ILE A 33 8.86 -5.33 -5.35
N ALA A 34 9.84 -4.77 -4.64
CA ALA A 34 9.90 -3.34 -4.35
C ALA A 34 9.88 -2.51 -5.62
N LEU A 35 10.67 -2.91 -6.64
CA LEU A 35 10.72 -2.25 -7.93
C LEU A 35 9.37 -2.28 -8.65
N VAL A 36 8.67 -3.41 -8.66
CA VAL A 36 7.35 -3.53 -9.30
C VAL A 36 6.32 -2.64 -8.60
N LEU A 37 6.29 -2.67 -7.27
CA LEU A 37 5.36 -1.85 -6.48
C LEU A 37 5.65 -0.35 -6.63
N ASP A 38 6.91 0.06 -6.47
CA ASP A 38 7.35 1.45 -6.62
C ASP A 38 7.10 1.97 -8.04
N SER A 39 7.39 1.17 -9.07
CA SER A 39 7.11 1.55 -10.45
C SER A 39 5.62 1.73 -10.70
N GLY A 40 4.77 0.87 -10.14
CA GLY A 40 3.32 0.99 -10.22
C GLY A 40 2.80 2.26 -9.55
N ILE A 41 3.29 2.56 -8.34
CA ILE A 41 2.94 3.79 -7.61
C ILE A 41 3.39 5.02 -8.39
N LYS A 42 4.65 5.06 -8.85
CA LYS A 42 5.19 6.18 -9.65
C LYS A 42 4.45 6.36 -10.98
N ALA A 43 4.01 5.28 -11.62
CA ALA A 43 3.20 5.37 -12.83
C ALA A 43 1.84 6.03 -12.55
N MET A 44 1.17 5.67 -11.44
CA MET A 44 -0.07 6.34 -11.02
C MET A 44 0.19 7.82 -10.71
N LEU A 45 1.25 8.15 -9.98
CA LEU A 45 1.59 9.54 -9.66
C LEU A 45 1.97 10.35 -10.90
N TYR A 46 2.64 9.74 -11.87
CA TYR A 46 2.95 10.38 -13.14
C TYR A 46 1.66 10.84 -13.86
N VAL A 47 0.59 10.04 -13.77
CA VAL A 47 -0.72 10.39 -14.33
C VAL A 47 -1.53 11.31 -13.42
N MET A 48 -1.40 11.24 -12.11
CA MET A 48 -2.24 12.01 -11.18
C MET A 48 -1.65 13.39 -10.85
N GLN A 49 -0.33 13.55 -10.89
CA GLN A 49 0.37 14.80 -10.60
C GLN A 49 0.87 15.52 -11.86
N GLY A 50 0.95 14.82 -13.00
CA GLY A 50 1.32 15.43 -14.27
C GLY A 50 2.72 16.06 -14.32
N PRO A 51 3.78 15.44 -13.75
CA PRO A 51 5.11 16.05 -13.68
C PRO A 51 5.71 16.35 -15.06
N PHE A 52 5.18 15.77 -16.13
CA PHE A 52 5.57 16.04 -17.51
C PHE A 52 5.14 17.43 -18.03
N LEU A 53 4.22 18.12 -17.34
CA LEU A 53 3.82 19.49 -17.66
C LEU A 53 4.65 20.54 -16.92
N LYS A 54 5.60 20.12 -16.07
CA LYS A 54 6.45 21.05 -15.32
C LYS A 54 7.19 22.00 -16.25
N GLY A 55 7.06 23.30 -16.00
CA GLY A 55 7.68 24.35 -16.81
C GLY A 55 6.94 24.74 -18.09
N THR A 56 5.75 24.19 -18.37
CA THR A 56 4.97 24.52 -19.59
C THR A 56 3.90 25.60 -19.37
N GLY A 57 3.81 26.18 -18.16
CA GLY A 57 2.76 27.15 -17.77
C GLY A 57 1.37 26.53 -17.55
N LEU A 58 1.17 25.27 -17.93
CA LEU A 58 -0.07 24.50 -17.70
C LEU A 58 -0.05 23.71 -16.38
N GLU A 59 1.06 23.73 -15.65
CA GLU A 59 1.26 22.99 -14.39
C GLU A 59 0.19 23.34 -13.35
N ASP A 60 -0.13 24.62 -13.16
CA ASP A 60 -1.09 25.09 -12.17
C ASP A 60 -2.53 24.64 -12.46
N PHE A 61 -2.85 24.36 -13.73
CA PHE A 61 -4.19 23.94 -14.15
C PHE A 61 -4.39 22.42 -14.11
N TYR A 62 -3.30 21.65 -14.01
CA TYR A 62 -3.37 20.19 -14.04
C TYR A 62 -4.20 19.57 -12.89
N PRO A 63 -4.07 20.04 -11.63
CA PRO A 63 -4.92 19.54 -10.55
C PRO A 63 -6.41 19.75 -10.82
N VAL A 64 -6.80 20.92 -11.34
CA VAL A 64 -8.19 21.22 -11.69
C VAL A 64 -8.69 20.29 -12.79
N PHE A 65 -7.87 20.02 -13.80
CA PHE A 65 -8.18 19.04 -14.83
C PHE A 65 -8.41 17.63 -14.25
N MET A 66 -7.55 17.17 -13.33
CA MET A 66 -7.73 15.89 -12.64
C MET A 66 -9.00 15.84 -11.79
N ILE A 67 -9.36 16.94 -11.12
CA ILE A 67 -10.63 17.04 -10.37
C ILE A 67 -11.81 16.79 -11.32
N LEU A 68 -11.81 17.41 -12.50
CA LEU A 68 -12.87 17.20 -13.50
C LEU A 68 -12.94 15.74 -13.97
N ILE A 69 -11.80 15.08 -14.16
CA ILE A 69 -11.75 13.65 -14.49
C ILE A 69 -12.37 12.81 -13.37
N PHE A 70 -11.94 13.00 -12.12
CA PHE A 70 -12.45 12.22 -10.99
C PHE A 70 -13.94 12.46 -10.74
N THR A 71 -14.39 13.71 -10.85
CA THR A 71 -15.82 14.05 -10.79
C THR A 71 -16.60 13.42 -11.92
N GLY A 72 -16.09 13.46 -13.15
CA GLY A 72 -16.70 12.82 -14.31
C GLY A 72 -16.80 11.30 -14.16
N PHE A 73 -15.75 10.67 -13.62
CA PHE A 73 -15.72 9.25 -13.31
C PHE A 73 -16.74 8.89 -12.21
N ALA A 74 -16.78 9.66 -11.12
CA ALA A 74 -17.73 9.45 -10.03
C ALA A 74 -19.19 9.58 -10.51
N TRP A 75 -19.45 10.55 -11.38
CA TRP A 75 -20.75 10.70 -12.02
C TRP A 75 -21.06 9.54 -12.97
N LEU A 76 -20.10 9.07 -13.77
CA LEU A 76 -20.32 7.95 -14.69
C LEU A 76 -20.69 6.66 -13.93
N MET A 77 -20.01 6.40 -12.81
CA MET A 77 -20.23 5.19 -11.99
C MET A 77 -21.56 5.23 -11.24
N ARG A 78 -21.96 6.37 -10.68
CA ARG A 78 -23.16 6.46 -9.82
C ARG A 78 -24.37 7.14 -10.46
N ARG A 79 -24.19 7.81 -11.60
CA ARG A 79 -25.16 8.69 -12.30
C ARG A 79 -25.88 9.67 -11.37
N SER A 80 -25.20 10.10 -10.30
CA SER A 80 -25.77 10.89 -9.22
C SER A 80 -25.05 12.23 -9.13
N VAL A 81 -25.81 13.31 -9.32
CA VAL A 81 -25.30 14.69 -9.22
C VAL A 81 -24.77 14.96 -7.81
N GLY A 82 -25.41 14.41 -6.77
CA GLY A 82 -24.97 14.57 -5.38
C GLY A 82 -23.56 14.03 -5.13
N ILE A 83 -23.22 12.84 -5.65
CA ILE A 83 -21.83 12.33 -5.55
C ILE A 83 -20.87 13.17 -6.37
N ALA A 84 -21.24 13.51 -7.61
CA ALA A 84 -20.37 14.31 -8.47
C ALA A 84 -20.00 15.65 -7.82
N ALA A 85 -21.01 16.34 -7.25
CA ALA A 85 -20.81 17.59 -6.52
C ALA A 85 -19.96 17.39 -5.26
N PHE A 86 -20.21 16.33 -4.49
CA PHE A 86 -19.40 16.02 -3.29
C PHE A 86 -17.93 15.77 -3.65
N THR A 87 -17.66 14.94 -4.67
CA THR A 87 -16.30 14.68 -5.17
C THR A 87 -15.64 15.96 -5.66
N PHE A 88 -16.34 16.76 -6.46
CA PHE A 88 -15.81 18.02 -6.99
C PHE A 88 -15.43 18.99 -5.87
N LEU A 89 -16.37 19.28 -4.96
CA LEU A 89 -16.17 20.24 -3.87
C LEU A 89 -15.14 19.74 -2.86
N GLY A 90 -15.13 18.44 -2.55
CA GLY A 90 -14.15 17.84 -1.64
C GLY A 90 -12.73 17.90 -2.19
N LEU A 91 -12.52 17.56 -3.46
CA LEU A 91 -11.20 17.66 -4.07
C LEU A 91 -10.75 19.12 -4.29
N LEU A 92 -11.68 20.02 -4.58
CA LEU A 92 -11.40 21.45 -4.66
C LEU A 92 -10.96 22.01 -3.30
N LEU A 93 -11.58 21.56 -2.21
CA LEU A 93 -11.16 21.90 -0.85
C LEU A 93 -9.74 21.41 -0.57
N ILE A 94 -9.41 20.17 -0.92
CA ILE A 94 -8.06 19.61 -0.75
C ILE A 94 -7.02 20.44 -1.52
N LEU A 95 -7.33 20.80 -2.77
CA LEU A 95 -6.47 21.65 -3.58
C LEU A 95 -6.27 23.03 -2.93
N ASN A 96 -7.35 23.63 -2.42
CA ASN A 96 -7.31 24.91 -1.70
C ASN A 96 -6.45 24.84 -0.42
N GLN A 97 -6.42 23.70 0.26
CA GLN A 97 -5.57 23.50 1.45
C GLN A 97 -4.10 23.19 1.10
N GLY A 98 -3.75 23.08 -0.18
CA GLY A 98 -2.38 22.79 -0.62
C GLY A 98 -1.96 21.32 -0.48
N TYR A 99 -2.88 20.41 -0.11
CA TYR A 99 -2.57 18.99 0.12
C TYR A 99 -2.78 18.10 -1.12
N TRP A 100 -2.73 18.69 -2.32
CA TRP A 100 -2.97 17.93 -3.54
C TRP A 100 -1.96 16.80 -3.72
N LYS A 101 -0.67 17.10 -3.52
CA LYS A 101 0.42 16.15 -3.74
C LYS A 101 0.31 14.95 -2.79
N GLU A 102 0.17 15.22 -1.50
CA GLU A 102 0.06 14.26 -0.41
C GLU A 102 -1.21 13.41 -0.55
N THR A 103 -2.30 14.01 -1.03
CA THR A 103 -3.54 13.28 -1.32
C THR A 103 -3.36 12.33 -2.50
N MET A 104 -2.69 12.75 -3.58
CA MET A 104 -2.42 11.86 -4.72
C MET A 104 -1.46 10.73 -4.34
N GLU A 105 -0.45 11.00 -3.49
CA GLU A 105 0.45 9.99 -2.92
C GLU A 105 -0.31 8.96 -2.10
N THR A 106 -1.16 9.42 -1.17
CA THR A 106 -2.01 8.53 -0.34
C THR A 106 -2.95 7.71 -1.22
N LEU A 107 -3.61 8.33 -2.20
CA LEU A 107 -4.54 7.64 -3.09
C LEU A 107 -3.80 6.58 -3.93
N ALA A 108 -2.62 6.89 -4.47
CA ALA A 108 -1.82 5.92 -5.22
C ALA A 108 -1.39 4.74 -4.35
N LEU A 109 -0.97 4.98 -3.11
CA LEU A 109 -0.62 3.93 -2.15
C LEU A 109 -1.82 3.03 -1.82
N VAL A 110 -2.99 3.63 -1.55
CA VAL A 110 -4.22 2.88 -1.25
C VAL A 110 -4.66 2.04 -2.45
N LEU A 111 -4.63 2.60 -3.67
CA LEU A 111 -4.99 1.88 -4.89
C LEU A 111 -4.02 0.74 -5.18
N ALA A 112 -2.70 0.96 -5.02
CA ALA A 112 -1.69 -0.07 -5.18
C ALA A 112 -1.91 -1.21 -4.18
N ALA A 113 -2.03 -0.89 -2.89
CA ALA A 113 -2.22 -1.86 -1.82
C ALA A 113 -3.52 -2.66 -2.01
N ALA A 114 -4.64 -1.99 -2.31
CA ALA A 114 -5.91 -2.65 -2.58
C ALA A 114 -5.84 -3.56 -3.80
N SER A 115 -5.19 -3.12 -4.89
CA SER A 115 -5.03 -3.93 -6.10
C SER A 115 -4.20 -5.17 -5.84
N VAL A 116 -3.05 -5.05 -5.17
CA VAL A 116 -2.20 -6.19 -4.81
C VAL A 116 -2.93 -7.15 -3.87
N SER A 117 -3.62 -6.61 -2.87
CA SER A 117 -4.45 -7.39 -1.93
C SER A 117 -5.55 -8.16 -2.63
N MET A 118 -6.25 -7.56 -3.60
CA MET A 118 -7.28 -8.26 -4.38
C MET A 118 -6.68 -9.32 -5.31
N VAL A 119 -5.59 -9.00 -6.02
CA VAL A 119 -4.94 -9.91 -6.96
C VAL A 119 -4.43 -11.18 -6.26
N ILE A 120 -3.93 -11.06 -5.03
CA ILE A 120 -3.40 -12.19 -4.26
C ILE A 120 -4.47 -12.82 -3.38
N GLY A 121 -5.21 -11.99 -2.64
CA GLY A 121 -6.19 -12.41 -1.63
C GLY A 121 -7.42 -13.09 -2.23
N VAL A 122 -7.93 -12.63 -3.38
CA VAL A 122 -9.12 -13.25 -4.00
C VAL A 122 -8.83 -14.70 -4.45
N PRO A 123 -7.74 -15.00 -5.21
CA PRO A 123 -7.42 -16.38 -5.56
C PRO A 123 -7.20 -17.29 -4.34
N ILE A 124 -6.47 -16.81 -3.32
CA ILE A 124 -6.25 -17.55 -2.08
C ILE A 124 -7.57 -17.81 -1.36
N GLY A 125 -8.44 -16.79 -1.27
CA GLY A 125 -9.76 -16.90 -0.65
C GLY A 125 -10.66 -17.91 -1.36
N ILE A 126 -10.67 -17.90 -2.70
CA ILE A 126 -11.42 -18.89 -3.51
C ILE A 126 -10.89 -20.31 -3.26
N ALA A 127 -9.56 -20.49 -3.20
CA ALA A 127 -8.95 -21.79 -2.93
C ALA A 127 -9.29 -22.30 -1.51
N ALA A 128 -9.20 -21.42 -0.51
CA ALA A 128 -9.51 -21.73 0.88
C ALA A 128 -11.00 -22.08 1.07
N ALA A 129 -11.90 -21.39 0.37
CA ALA A 129 -13.34 -21.66 0.42
C ALA A 129 -13.70 -23.08 -0.05
N ARG A 130 -12.91 -23.67 -0.95
CA ARG A 130 -13.14 -25.03 -1.48
C ARG A 130 -12.43 -26.12 -0.67
N ARG A 131 -11.51 -25.77 0.23
CA ARG A 131 -10.64 -26.73 0.93
C ARG A 131 -10.54 -26.40 2.43
N PRO A 132 -11.30 -27.11 3.29
CA PRO A 132 -11.31 -26.82 4.74
C PRO A 132 -9.92 -26.87 5.39
N TRP A 133 -9.05 -27.79 4.94
CA TRP A 133 -7.68 -27.89 5.46
C TRP A 133 -6.81 -26.67 5.08
N LEU A 134 -7.02 -26.09 3.89
CA LEU A 134 -6.28 -24.92 3.44
C LEU A 134 -6.69 -23.69 4.26
N TYR A 135 -7.99 -23.55 4.52
CA TYR A 135 -8.49 -22.52 5.43
C TYR A 135 -7.90 -22.67 6.84
N ALA A 136 -7.89 -23.89 7.39
CA ALA A 136 -7.31 -24.15 8.71
C ALA A 136 -5.81 -23.81 8.78
N ALA A 137 -5.06 -24.03 7.69
CA ALA A 137 -3.63 -23.70 7.62
C ALA A 137 -3.36 -22.18 7.50
N ILE A 138 -4.19 -21.45 6.77
CA ILE A 138 -3.99 -20.01 6.51
C ILE A 138 -4.54 -19.16 7.67
N ARG A 139 -5.58 -19.63 8.37
CA ARG A 139 -6.25 -18.89 9.45
C ARG A 139 -5.30 -18.31 10.50
N PRO A 140 -4.31 -19.04 11.05
CA PRO A 140 -3.36 -18.47 12.00
C PRO A 140 -2.55 -17.30 11.44
N ILE A 141 -2.21 -17.30 10.15
CA ILE A 141 -1.50 -16.21 9.50
C ILE A 141 -2.40 -14.98 9.41
N LEU A 142 -3.68 -15.17 9.06
CA LEU A 142 -4.66 -14.07 9.00
C LEU A 142 -4.89 -13.47 10.39
N ASP A 143 -5.04 -14.32 11.41
CA ASP A 143 -5.19 -13.89 12.80
C ASP A 143 -3.95 -13.09 13.26
N LEU A 144 -2.75 -13.54 12.88
CA LEU A 144 -1.49 -12.84 13.17
C LEU A 144 -1.43 -11.46 12.47
N MET A 145 -1.75 -11.40 11.17
CA MET A 145 -1.74 -10.15 10.40
C MET A 145 -2.73 -9.11 10.94
N GLN A 146 -3.81 -9.54 11.59
CA GLN A 146 -4.82 -8.66 12.15
C GLN A 146 -4.52 -8.23 13.59
N THR A 147 -3.60 -8.90 14.29
CA THR A 147 -3.34 -8.68 15.73
C THR A 147 -1.95 -8.15 16.04
N ILE A 148 -0.95 -8.33 15.16
CA ILE A 148 0.38 -7.73 15.34
C ILE A 148 0.30 -6.20 15.16
N PRO A 149 0.81 -5.41 16.12
CA PRO A 149 0.89 -3.96 15.97
C PRO A 149 1.76 -3.53 14.78
N THR A 150 1.36 -2.47 14.09
CA THR A 150 2.02 -1.98 12.88
C THR A 150 3.53 -1.80 13.01
N PHE A 151 3.98 -1.21 14.12
CA PHE A 151 5.40 -0.96 14.36
C PHE A 151 6.26 -2.22 14.42
N VAL A 152 5.69 -3.37 14.82
CA VAL A 152 6.43 -4.63 14.96
C VAL A 152 6.83 -5.18 13.59
N TYR A 153 5.94 -5.14 12.60
CA TYR A 153 6.28 -5.60 11.25
C TYR A 153 6.96 -4.54 10.38
N LEU A 154 6.84 -3.25 10.74
CA LEU A 154 7.44 -2.15 9.99
C LEU A 154 8.97 -2.26 9.94
N ILE A 155 9.62 -2.60 11.05
CA ILE A 155 11.09 -2.71 11.11
C ILE A 155 11.62 -3.78 10.13
N PRO A 156 11.15 -5.05 10.17
CA PRO A 156 11.54 -6.04 9.16
C PRO A 156 11.18 -5.63 7.73
N ALA A 157 10.02 -5.01 7.51
CA ALA A 157 9.62 -4.57 6.18
C ALA A 157 10.59 -3.52 5.61
N LEU A 158 11.01 -2.55 6.42
CA LEU A 158 12.02 -1.56 6.02
C LEU A 158 13.37 -2.19 5.69
N ILE A 159 13.78 -3.22 6.44
CA ILE A 159 15.03 -3.94 6.19
C ILE A 159 14.96 -4.72 4.86
N LEU A 160 13.82 -5.33 4.56
CA LEU A 160 13.64 -6.17 3.36
C LEU A 160 13.38 -5.36 2.09
N PHE A 161 12.56 -4.31 2.17
CA PHE A 161 12.08 -3.55 1.01
C PHE A 161 12.68 -2.14 0.90
N GLY A 162 13.42 -1.68 1.92
CA GLY A 162 14.01 -0.34 1.97
C GLY A 162 13.02 0.76 2.38
N LEU A 163 13.52 2.00 2.43
CA LEU A 163 12.69 3.20 2.53
C LEU A 163 12.09 3.47 1.14
N GLY A 164 10.92 2.91 0.86
CA GLY A 164 10.09 3.38 -0.25
C GLY A 164 9.62 4.82 -0.01
N MET A 165 8.78 5.34 -0.91
CA MET A 165 8.04 6.59 -0.61
C MET A 165 7.07 6.27 0.54
N VAL A 166 7.46 6.63 1.77
CA VAL A 166 6.66 6.52 3.01
C VAL A 166 6.54 7.92 3.59
#